data_AF-A0A815PKG6-F1
#
_entry.id   AF-A0A815PKG6-F1
#
_cell.length_a   1.000
_cell.length_b   1.000
_cell.length_c   1.000
_cell.angle_alpha   90.00
_cell.angle_beta   90.00
_cell.angle_gamma   90.00
#
_symmetry.space_group_name_H-M   'P 1'
#
loop_
_entity.id
_entity.type
_entity.pdbx_description
1 polymer ?
#
loop_
_entity_poly.entity_id
_entity_poly.type
_entity_poly.pdbx_seq_one_letter_code
_entity_poly.pdbx_strand_id
1 'polypeptide(L)'
;MDPYEAARLWKEFIEPLRQQGIRLGPPNISSCHIDFLALHWYGHGVDNFINYINNARQRLGSQYPVWITEFACTSWNANESFPQDEINQLFDQSLTRLDELHWIERYSWLGAMRCLPAIDI
;
A
#
# COMPACT_ATOMS: atom_id res chain seq x y z
N MET A 1 -4.65 -1.93 -18.51
CA MET A 1 -5.14 -3.25 -18.08
C MET A 1 -6.46 -3.04 -17.38
N ASP A 2 -7.51 -3.73 -17.80
CA ASP A 2 -8.81 -3.67 -17.12
C ASP A 2 -8.93 -4.74 -16.01
N PRO A 3 -9.93 -4.65 -15.11
CA PRO A 3 -10.07 -5.61 -14.00
C PRO A 3 -10.30 -7.07 -14.43
N TYR A 4 -10.93 -7.33 -15.58
CA TYR A 4 -11.15 -8.69 -16.09
C TYR A 4 -9.86 -9.27 -16.67
N GLU A 5 -9.10 -8.46 -17.41
CA GLU A 5 -7.77 -8.82 -17.89
C GLU A 5 -6.83 -9.12 -16.73
N ALA A 6 -6.81 -8.27 -15.70
CA ALA A 6 -6.02 -8.48 -14.49
C ALA A 6 -6.41 -9.78 -13.76
N ALA A 7 -7.71 -10.06 -13.59
CA ALA A 7 -8.18 -11.29 -12.98
C ALA A 7 -7.80 -12.54 -13.78
N ARG A 8 -7.83 -12.45 -15.12
CA ARG A 8 -7.41 -13.54 -16.01
C ARG A 8 -5.92 -13.84 -15.83
N LEU A 9 -5.08 -12.81 -15.89
CA LEU A 9 -3.63 -12.94 -15.72
C LEU A 9 -3.27 -13.42 -14.30
N TRP A 10 -4.00 -12.99 -13.27
CA TRP A 10 -3.82 -13.47 -11.90
C TRP A 10 -3.99 -14.99 -11.82
N LYS A 11 -5.10 -15.51 -12.37
CA LYS A 11 -5.39 -16.95 -12.35
C LYS A 11 -4.36 -17.75 -13.15
N GLU A 12 -3.83 -17.17 -14.21
CA GLU A 12 -2.85 -17.82 -15.09
C GLU A 12 -1.45 -17.86 -14.47
N PHE A 13 -0.98 -16.76 -13.87
CA PHE A 13 0.43 -16.60 -13.50
C PHE A 13 0.68 -16.51 -11.99
N ILE A 14 -0.28 -16.04 -11.20
CA ILE A 14 -0.07 -15.73 -9.78
C ILE A 14 -0.69 -16.80 -8.88
N GLU A 15 -1.95 -17.18 -9.09
CA GLU A 15 -2.65 -18.20 -8.30
C GLU A 15 -1.87 -19.53 -8.18
N PRO A 16 -1.21 -20.07 -9.23
CA PRO A 16 -0.44 -21.31 -9.12
C PRO A 16 0.75 -21.24 -8.14
N LEU A 17 1.28 -20.05 -7.87
CA LEU A 17 2.39 -19.87 -6.93
C LEU A 17 2.00 -20.23 -5.49
N ARG A 18 0.70 -20.17 -5.17
CA ARG A 18 0.18 -20.63 -3.86
C ARG A 18 0.49 -22.11 -3.60
N GLN A 19 0.52 -22.95 -4.64
CA GLN A 19 0.86 -24.38 -4.49
C GLN A 19 2.31 -24.59 -4.04
N GLN A 20 3.16 -23.56 -4.18
CA GLN A 20 4.55 -23.55 -3.73
C GLN A 20 4.69 -22.97 -2.31
N GLY A 21 3.59 -22.67 -1.63
CA GLY A 21 3.57 -22.07 -0.29
C GLY A 21 3.80 -20.56 -0.28
N ILE A 22 3.70 -19.88 -1.44
CA ILE A 22 3.84 -18.43 -1.55
C ILE A 22 2.51 -17.76 -1.18
N ARG A 23 2.58 -16.75 -0.31
CA ARG A 23 1.42 -15.89 0.04
C ARG A 23 1.19 -14.85 -1.04
N LEU A 24 -0.06 -14.67 -1.44
CA LEU A 24 -0.45 -13.83 -2.57
C LEU A 24 -1.20 -12.57 -2.11
N GLY A 25 -0.71 -11.42 -2.56
CA GLY A 25 -1.33 -10.12 -2.36
C GLY A 25 -2.03 -9.63 -3.65
N PRO A 26 -3.24 -9.06 -3.56
CA PRO A 26 -4.15 -8.77 -4.67
C PRO A 26 -3.55 -7.93 -5.82
N PRO A 27 -4.26 -7.87 -6.96
CA PRO A 27 -5.30 -6.87 -7.20
C PRO A 27 -6.62 -7.37 -6.63
N ASN A 28 -7.32 -6.56 -5.82
CA ASN A 28 -8.47 -7.03 -5.05
C ASN A 28 -9.67 -7.11 -5.98
N ILE A 29 -9.78 -8.26 -6.65
CA ILE A 29 -10.82 -8.55 -7.64
C ILE A 29 -11.60 -9.75 -7.10
N SER A 30 -12.93 -9.62 -7.06
CA SER A 30 -13.89 -10.47 -6.35
C SER A 30 -13.88 -11.99 -6.65
N SER A 31 -13.01 -12.47 -7.55
CA SER A 31 -12.87 -13.89 -7.90
C SER A 31 -11.46 -14.46 -7.73
N CYS A 32 -10.58 -13.76 -7.01
CA CYS A 32 -9.21 -14.19 -6.71
C CYS A 32 -9.04 -14.42 -5.20
N HIS A 33 -8.32 -15.47 -4.80
CA HIS A 33 -7.96 -15.67 -3.40
C HIS A 33 -6.76 -14.79 -3.04
N ILE A 34 -6.79 -14.19 -1.85
CA ILE A 34 -5.68 -13.37 -1.34
C ILE A 34 -5.35 -13.75 0.11
N ASP A 35 -4.08 -13.57 0.49
CA ASP A 35 -3.56 -13.88 1.83
C ASP A 35 -3.28 -12.62 2.67
N PHE A 36 -3.26 -11.44 2.04
CA PHE A 36 -3.11 -10.12 2.66
C PHE A 36 -3.62 -9.04 1.70
N LEU A 37 -3.89 -7.84 2.21
CA LEU A 37 -4.17 -6.65 1.39
C LEU A 37 -2.87 -5.90 1.10
N ALA A 38 -2.60 -5.55 -0.16
CA ALA A 38 -1.51 -4.66 -0.54
C ALA A 38 -2.08 -3.25 -0.76
N LEU A 39 -1.53 -2.23 -0.08
CA LEU A 39 -2.00 -0.85 -0.16
C LEU A 39 -0.84 0.10 -0.42
N HIS A 40 -1.08 1.10 -1.28
CA HIS A 40 -0.20 2.25 -1.49
C HIS A 40 -0.87 3.51 -0.94
N TRP A 41 -0.09 4.42 -0.36
CA TRP A 41 -0.62 5.71 0.09
C TRP A 41 0.36 6.86 -0.14
N TYR A 42 -0.18 7.95 -0.67
CA TYR A 42 0.56 9.14 -1.10
C TYR A 42 -0.19 10.37 -0.61
N GLY A 43 0.41 11.14 0.28
CA GLY A 43 -0.24 12.28 0.92
C GLY A 43 0.58 12.84 2.06
N HIS A 44 -0.06 13.62 2.93
CA HIS A 44 0.57 14.22 4.11
C HIS A 44 -0.35 14.14 5.33
N GLY A 45 0.23 14.24 6.53
CA GLY A 45 -0.46 14.09 7.82
C GLY A 45 -0.72 12.63 8.22
N VAL A 46 -0.16 12.21 9.36
CA VAL A 46 -0.24 10.81 9.81
C VAL A 46 -1.67 10.34 10.04
N ASP A 47 -2.55 11.19 10.55
CA ASP A 47 -3.94 10.80 10.80
C ASP A 47 -4.70 10.54 9.50
N ASN A 48 -4.38 11.26 8.42
CA ASN A 48 -4.95 10.99 7.09
C ASN A 48 -4.53 9.61 6.59
N PHE A 49 -3.25 9.27 6.77
CA PHE A 49 -2.72 7.96 6.40
C PHE A 49 -3.37 6.84 7.22
N ILE A 50 -3.44 6.97 8.54
CA ILE A 50 -4.04 5.97 9.43
C ILE A 50 -5.54 5.80 9.15
N ASN A 51 -6.26 6.90 8.87
CA ASN A 51 -7.66 6.83 8.47
C ASN A 51 -7.84 6.11 7.13
N TYR A 52 -6.97 6.36 6.15
CA TYR A 52 -7.01 5.67 4.87
C TYR A 52 -6.85 4.15 5.02
N ILE A 53 -5.82 3.67 5.73
CA ILE A 53 -5.57 2.23 5.88
C ILE A 53 -6.68 1.53 6.66
N ASN A 54 -7.28 2.19 7.66
CA ASN A 54 -8.42 1.67 8.39
C ASN A 54 -9.66 1.54 7.49
N ASN A 55 -9.97 2.57 6.71
CA ASN A 55 -11.09 2.57 5.78
C ASN A 55 -10.92 1.52 4.67
N ALA A 56 -9.71 1.40 4.12
CA ALA A 56 -9.39 0.39 3.11
C ALA A 56 -9.59 -1.02 3.66
N ARG A 57 -9.03 -1.32 4.84
CA ARG A 57 -9.20 -2.62 5.50
C ARG A 57 -10.67 -2.92 5.79
N GLN A 58 -11.44 -1.95 6.28
CA GLN A 58 -12.86 -2.13 6.56
C GLN A 58 -13.68 -2.50 5.29
N ARG A 59 -13.35 -1.90 4.15
CA ARG A 59 -14.06 -2.13 2.88
C ARG A 59 -13.63 -3.40 2.17
N LEU A 60 -12.35 -3.73 2.24
CA LEU A 60 -11.74 -4.79 1.43
C LEU A 60 -11.67 -6.14 2.17
N GLY A 61 -11.83 -6.14 3.50
CA GLY A 61 -11.90 -7.35 4.31
C GLY A 61 -11.05 -7.21 5.57
N SER A 62 -11.71 -6.97 6.71
CA SER A 62 -11.03 -6.80 8.00
C SER A 62 -10.36 -8.06 8.52
N GLN A 63 -10.68 -9.23 7.97
CA GLN A 63 -10.02 -10.49 8.28
C GLN A 63 -8.59 -10.59 7.74
N TYR A 64 -8.23 -9.80 6.73
CA TYR A 64 -6.92 -9.90 6.11
C TYR A 64 -5.89 -9.03 6.85
N PRO A 65 -4.65 -9.53 7.02
CA PRO A 65 -3.52 -8.67 7.34
C PRO A 65 -3.24 -7.71 6.18
N VAL A 66 -2.55 -6.60 6.47
CA VAL A 66 -2.27 -5.53 5.53
C VAL A 66 -0.76 -5.36 5.37
N TRP A 67 -0.32 -5.22 4.13
CA TRP A 67 1.02 -4.82 3.74
C TRP A 67 0.94 -3.43 3.08
N ILE A 68 1.65 -2.45 3.63
CA ILE A 68 1.79 -1.14 3.01
C ILE A 68 3.02 -1.16 2.10
N THR A 69 2.83 -1.58 0.86
CA THR A 69 3.95 -1.84 -0.06
C THR A 69 4.64 -0.56 -0.54
N GLU A 70 3.94 0.58 -0.53
CA GLU A 70 4.50 1.90 -0.82
C GLU A 70 3.79 2.98 0.00
N PHE A 71 4.55 3.86 0.64
CA PHE A 71 3.99 5.12 1.15
C PHE A 71 5.04 6.23 1.23
N ALA A 72 4.61 7.49 1.03
CA ALA A 72 5.47 8.66 1.10
C ALA A 72 4.71 9.96 1.39
N CYS A 73 5.46 10.98 1.85
CA CYS A 73 4.97 12.35 1.94
C CYS A 73 4.97 12.99 0.55
N THR A 74 3.79 13.11 -0.08
CA THR A 74 3.67 13.63 -1.46
C THR A 74 2.41 14.45 -1.66
N SER A 75 2.39 15.24 -2.73
CA SER A 75 1.20 15.94 -3.20
C SER A 75 0.92 15.58 -4.66
N TRP A 76 -0.35 15.56 -5.02
CA TRP A 76 -0.81 15.47 -6.42
C TRP A 76 -0.72 16.81 -7.14
N ASN A 77 -0.41 17.90 -6.42
CA ASN A 77 -0.05 19.18 -7.00
C ASN A 77 1.47 19.21 -7.24
N ALA A 78 1.87 19.21 -8.51
CA ALA A 78 3.28 19.23 -8.91
C ALA A 78 4.06 20.47 -8.43
N ASN A 79 3.37 21.55 -8.04
CA ASN A 79 3.99 22.76 -7.50
C ASN A 79 4.03 22.80 -5.97
N GLU A 80 3.51 21.76 -5.31
CA GLU A 80 3.54 21.63 -3.87
C GLU A 80 4.73 20.78 -3.45
N SER A 81 5.44 21.22 -2.42
CA SER A 81 6.53 20.48 -1.82
C SER A 81 6.47 20.69 -0.32
N PHE A 82 6.70 19.63 0.43
CA PHE A 82 6.65 19.66 1.88
C PHE A 82 8.05 19.99 2.44
N PRO A 83 8.13 20.80 3.51
CA PRO A 83 9.39 20.97 4.24
C PRO A 83 9.92 19.62 4.73
N GLN A 84 11.24 19.48 4.79
CA GLN A 84 11.89 18.24 5.25
C GLN A 84 11.39 17.79 6.63
N ASP A 85 11.09 18.74 7.52
CA ASP A 85 10.57 18.44 8.86
C ASP A 85 9.19 17.78 8.83
N GLU A 86 8.31 18.18 7.90
CA GLU A 86 6.99 17.55 7.73
C GLU A 86 7.12 16.14 7.17
N ILE A 87 8.06 15.93 6.24
CA ILE A 87 8.39 14.61 5.70
C ILE A 87 8.89 13.69 6.81
N ASN A 88 9.85 14.17 7.62
CA ASN A 88 10.41 13.41 8.74
C ASN A 88 9.34 13.13 9.80
N GLN A 89 8.48 14.10 10.10
CA GLN A 89 7.39 13.91 11.05
C GLN A 89 6.43 12.81 10.58
N LEU A 90 6.02 12.83 9.31
CA LEU A 90 5.16 11.77 8.77
C LEU A 90 5.89 10.41 8.82
N PHE A 91 7.16 10.36 8.44
CA PHE A 91 7.96 9.15 8.51
C PHE A 91 7.97 8.57 9.93
N ASP A 92 8.45 9.32 10.92
CA ASP A 92 8.59 8.84 12.30
C ASP A 92 7.24 8.48 12.95
N GLN A 93 6.21 9.31 12.74
CA GLN A 93 4.88 9.07 13.30
C GLN A 93 4.21 7.86 12.65
N SER A 94 4.36 7.69 11.33
CA SER A 94 3.78 6.55 10.63
C SER A 94 4.39 5.23 11.09
N LEU A 95 5.71 5.14 11.24
CA LEU A 95 6.39 3.93 11.73
C LEU A 95 5.89 3.55 13.12
N THR A 96 5.85 4.53 14.04
CA THR A 96 5.35 4.33 15.40
C THR A 96 3.91 3.80 15.39
N ARG A 97 3.02 4.41 14.58
CA ARG A 97 1.61 4.02 14.53
C ARG A 97 1.40 2.68 13.83
N LEU A 98 2.18 2.35 12.80
CA LEU A 98 2.09 1.07 12.10
C LEU A 98 2.56 -0.09 12.98
N ASP A 99 3.58 0.11 13.81
CA ASP A 99 4.08 -0.90 14.76
C ASP A 99 3.05 -1.26 15.85
N GLU A 100 2.15 -0.35 16.20
CA GLU A 100 1.06 -0.59 17.17
C GLU A 100 -0.10 -1.42 16.59
N LEU A 101 -0.22 -1.50 15.27
CA LEU A 101 -1.33 -2.14 14.59
C LEU A 101 -0.98 -3.59 14.26
N HIS A 102 -1.38 -4.53 15.13
CA HIS A 102 -1.10 -5.97 14.98
C HIS A 102 -1.54 -6.62 13.66
N TRP A 103 -2.40 -5.97 12.88
CA TRP A 103 -2.87 -6.42 11.58
C TRP A 103 -2.06 -5.84 10.40
N ILE A 104 -1.12 -4.94 10.67
CA ILE A 104 -0.07 -4.54 9.74
C ILE A 104 1.08 -5.53 9.88
N GLU A 105 1.41 -6.25 8.80
CA GLU A 105 2.53 -7.20 8.82
C GLU A 105 3.81 -6.62 8.23
N ARG A 106 3.70 -5.74 7.22
CA ARG A 106 4.82 -5.18 6.46
C ARG A 106 4.51 -3.76 6.01
N TYR A 107 5.53 -2.91 5.94
CA TYR A 107 5.42 -1.59 5.35
C TYR A 107 6.75 -1.16 4.69
N SER A 108 6.69 -0.29 3.69
CA SER A 108 7.88 0.21 2.99
C SER A 108 7.73 1.67 2.58
N TRP A 109 8.61 2.52 3.11
CA TRP A 109 8.72 3.92 2.69
C TRP A 109 9.25 4.00 1.26
N LEU A 110 8.56 4.76 0.39
CA LEU A 110 9.03 5.02 -0.96
C LEU A 110 10.03 6.19 -0.94
N GLY A 111 11.29 5.92 -1.31
CA GLY A 111 12.31 6.98 -1.39
C GLY A 111 13.74 6.53 -1.68
N ALA A 112 14.03 5.22 -1.61
CA ALA A 112 15.36 4.68 -1.88
C ALA A 112 15.70 4.64 -3.38
N MET A 113 15.86 5.81 -4.01
CA MET A 113 16.21 5.95 -5.43
C MET A 113 17.05 7.20 -5.70
N ARG A 114 17.83 7.20 -6.79
CA ARG A 114 18.69 8.34 -7.17
C ARG A 114 17.90 9.55 -7.65
N CYS A 115 16.76 9.29 -8.26
CA CYS A 115 15.81 10.29 -8.75
C CYS A 115 14.43 9.65 -8.65
N LEU A 116 13.51 10.30 -7.95
CA LEU A 116 12.10 10.02 -8.10
C LEU A 116 11.72 10.58 -9.49
N PRO A 117 11.41 9.75 -10.51
CA PRO A 117 10.70 10.31 -11.65
C PRO A 117 9.44 10.99 -11.11
N ALA A 118 9.00 12.08 -11.74
CA ALA A 118 7.70 12.64 -11.43
C ALA A 118 6.70 11.48 -11.37
N ILE A 119 5.93 11.39 -10.28
CA ILE A 119 4.90 10.36 -10.13
C ILE A 119 3.79 10.75 -11.11
N ASP A 120 4.00 10.46 -12.39
CA ASP A 120 2.99 10.51 -13.43
C ASP A 120 2.21 9.20 -13.34
N ILE A 121 1.14 9.20 -12.51
CA ILE A 121 0.11 8.15 -12.47
C ILE A 121 -1.14 8.68 -13.15
#